data_AF-A0A4Y7PSL4-F1
#
_entry.id   AF-A0A4Y7PSL4-F1
#
_cell.length_a   1.000
_cell.length_b   1.000
_cell.length_c   1.000
_cell.angle_alpha   90.00
_cell.angle_beta   90.00
_cell.angle_gamma   90.00
#
_symmetry.space_group_name_H-M   'P 1'
#
loop_
_entity.id
_entity.type
_entity.pdbx_description
1 polymer ?
#
loop_
_entity_poly.entity_id
_entity_poly.type
_entity_poly.pdbx_seq_one_letter_code
_entity_poly.pdbx_strand_id
1 'polypeptide(L)'
;MVESTNFRVHRYHFIRESYVFRDMFSPPVPAGDSVEGQSTSNPIILEQIQAEDFRSLLWFFYDSHYDHDPAEADRFGTWKGILRLSRLWGIKRLFKLASEKLKALELSDPFIKIGIALEYKFSPEWALPEYVAICRRPEALKMSEIAQLSQEMIVKVAALRERPQRGSLSSSAVCDMLMKPLAWDDCL
;
A
#
# COMPACT_ATOMS: atom_id res chain seq x y z
N MET A 1 -15.12 -15.58 -7.61
CA MET A 1 -14.97 -16.14 -6.25
C MET A 1 -13.63 -15.69 -5.69
N VAL A 2 -13.63 -15.28 -4.42
CA VAL A 2 -12.45 -14.86 -3.65
C VAL A 2 -12.57 -15.55 -2.29
N GLU A 3 -11.55 -16.30 -1.84
CA GLU A 3 -11.58 -17.07 -0.58
C GLU A 3 -12.92 -17.78 -0.31
N SER A 4 -13.36 -18.62 -1.26
CA SER A 4 -14.63 -19.37 -1.15
C SER A 4 -15.89 -18.49 -1.07
N THR A 5 -15.78 -17.18 -1.23
CA THR A 5 -16.90 -16.23 -1.21
C THR A 5 -17.25 -15.79 -2.63
N ASN A 6 -18.54 -15.87 -2.98
CA ASN A 6 -19.06 -15.42 -4.26
C ASN A 6 -19.49 -13.95 -4.18
N PHE A 7 -18.90 -13.13 -5.04
CA PHE A 7 -19.23 -11.71 -5.18
C PHE A 7 -19.90 -11.50 -6.53
N ARG A 8 -21.07 -10.85 -6.54
CA ARG A 8 -21.78 -10.45 -7.75
C ARG A 8 -21.53 -8.95 -7.98
N VAL A 9 -20.80 -8.63 -9.03
CA VAL A 9 -20.29 -7.27 -9.27
C VAL A 9 -20.44 -6.90 -10.74
N HIS A 10 -20.52 -5.61 -11.01
CA HIS A 10 -20.61 -5.08 -12.37
C HIS A 10 -19.21 -5.01 -12.99
N ARG A 11 -19.01 -5.76 -14.09
CA ARG A 11 -17.73 -5.79 -14.84
C ARG A 11 -17.24 -4.40 -15.26
N TYR A 12 -18.17 -3.49 -15.50
CA TYR A 12 -17.89 -2.12 -15.95
C TYR A 12 -16.85 -1.39 -15.09
N HIS A 13 -16.95 -1.46 -13.75
CA HIS A 13 -15.98 -0.77 -12.88
C HIS A 13 -14.56 -1.31 -13.06
N PHE A 14 -14.42 -2.63 -13.21
CA PHE A 14 -13.13 -3.29 -13.37
C PHE A 14 -12.53 -3.03 -14.76
N ILE A 15 -13.31 -3.19 -15.82
CA ILE A 15 -12.86 -2.97 -17.21
C ILE A 15 -12.43 -1.51 -17.42
N ARG A 16 -13.16 -0.56 -16.84
CA ARG A 16 -12.86 0.87 -16.96
C ARG A 16 -11.55 1.26 -16.28
N GLU A 17 -11.30 0.69 -15.10
CA GLU A 17 -10.22 1.13 -14.21
C GLU A 17 -8.95 0.26 -14.31
N SER A 18 -9.05 -0.96 -14.83
CA SER A 18 -7.97 -1.95 -14.90
C SER A 18 -7.78 -2.50 -16.32
N TYR A 19 -6.57 -2.32 -16.86
CA TYR A 19 -6.19 -2.97 -18.11
C TYR A 19 -6.15 -4.50 -17.97
N VAL A 20 -5.78 -5.02 -16.80
CA VAL A 20 -5.74 -6.47 -16.52
C VAL A 20 -7.12 -7.08 -16.74
N PHE A 21 -8.17 -6.49 -16.18
CA PHE A 21 -9.52 -6.97 -16.39
C PHE A 21 -10.03 -6.71 -17.80
N ARG A 22 -9.71 -5.57 -18.41
CA ARG A 22 -10.06 -5.31 -19.80
C ARG A 22 -9.51 -6.40 -20.73
N ASP A 23 -8.25 -6.76 -20.55
CA ASP A 23 -7.57 -7.75 -21.38
C ASP A 23 -8.09 -9.17 -21.07
N MET A 24 -8.39 -9.47 -19.80
CA MET A 24 -9.07 -10.72 -19.38
C MET A 24 -10.43 -10.90 -20.06
N PHE A 25 -11.21 -9.82 -20.23
CA PHE A 25 -12.54 -9.86 -20.84
C PHE A 25 -12.55 -9.66 -22.37
N SER A 26 -11.39 -9.48 -23.01
CA SER A 26 -11.28 -9.18 -24.45
C SER A 26 -11.33 -10.39 -25.42
N PRO A 27 -10.89 -11.62 -25.07
CA PRO A 27 -10.83 -12.72 -26.04
C PRO A 27 -12.21 -13.20 -26.49
N PRO A 28 -12.39 -13.56 -27.77
CA PRO A 28 -13.61 -14.24 -28.21
C PRO A 28 -13.68 -15.63 -27.60
N VAL A 29 -14.83 -15.95 -27.04
CA VAL A 29 -15.08 -17.25 -26.43
C VAL A 29 -15.29 -18.28 -27.55
N PRO A 30 -14.56 -19.41 -27.55
CA PRO A 30 -14.81 -20.50 -28.48
C PRO A 30 -16.27 -20.97 -28.42
N ALA A 31 -16.87 -21.26 -29.58
CA ALA A 31 -18.24 -21.73 -29.63
C ALA A 31 -18.39 -23.07 -28.89
N GLY A 32 -19.18 -23.10 -27.82
CA GLY A 32 -19.48 -24.31 -27.03
C GLY A 32 -19.01 -24.28 -25.58
N ASP A 33 -18.10 -23.36 -25.22
CA ASP A 33 -17.62 -23.22 -23.85
C ASP A 33 -18.43 -22.19 -23.05
N SER A 34 -18.72 -22.50 -21.78
CA SER A 34 -19.29 -21.52 -20.86
C SER A 34 -18.22 -20.51 -20.44
N VAL A 35 -18.48 -19.23 -20.67
CA VAL A 35 -17.57 -18.15 -20.25
C VAL A 35 -17.51 -18.08 -18.73
N GLU A 36 -16.30 -18.07 -18.17
CA GLU A 36 -16.11 -17.83 -16.75
C GLU A 36 -16.71 -16.47 -16.32
N GLY A 37 -17.25 -16.44 -15.09
CA GLY A 37 -17.83 -15.24 -14.50
C GLY A 37 -19.18 -14.83 -15.07
N GLN A 38 -19.89 -15.72 -15.78
CA GLN A 38 -21.29 -15.50 -16.20
C GLN A 38 -22.32 -16.17 -15.27
N SER A 39 -21.93 -17.13 -14.44
CA SER A 39 -22.80 -17.79 -13.47
C SER A 39 -22.09 -18.03 -12.14
N THR A 40 -22.86 -18.35 -11.10
CA THR A 40 -22.29 -18.80 -9.81
C THR A 40 -21.69 -20.20 -9.87
N SER A 41 -22.09 -21.02 -10.86
CA SER A 41 -21.54 -22.37 -11.08
C SER A 41 -20.23 -22.35 -11.86
N ASN A 42 -19.92 -21.26 -12.57
CA ASN A 42 -18.65 -21.04 -13.26
C ASN A 42 -18.14 -19.59 -13.01
N PRO A 43 -17.73 -19.25 -11.78
CA PRO A 43 -17.23 -17.91 -11.46
C PRO A 43 -15.77 -17.73 -11.89
N ILE A 44 -15.34 -16.49 -12.14
CA ILE A 44 -13.91 -16.17 -12.23
C ILE A 44 -13.27 -16.39 -10.86
N ILE A 45 -12.21 -17.19 -10.80
CA ILE A 45 -11.47 -17.46 -9.57
C ILE A 45 -10.34 -16.44 -9.44
N LEU A 46 -10.36 -15.65 -8.36
CA LEU A 46 -9.28 -14.73 -8.05
C LEU A 46 -8.43 -15.35 -6.94
N GLU A 47 -7.38 -16.06 -7.37
CA GLU A 47 -6.46 -16.73 -6.46
C GLU A 47 -5.61 -15.73 -5.67
N GLN A 48 -5.24 -16.12 -4.44
CA GLN A 48 -4.36 -15.34 -3.54
C GLN A 48 -4.89 -13.94 -3.17
N ILE A 49 -6.18 -13.70 -3.38
CA ILE A 49 -6.86 -12.46 -2.96
C ILE A 49 -7.62 -12.74 -1.68
N GLN A 50 -7.46 -11.88 -0.68
CA GLN A 50 -8.27 -11.94 0.54
C GLN A 50 -9.67 -11.36 0.27
N ALA A 51 -10.72 -11.99 0.78
CA ALA A 51 -12.09 -11.52 0.60
C ALA A 51 -12.29 -10.12 1.18
N GLU A 52 -11.59 -9.78 2.26
CA GLU A 52 -11.72 -8.48 2.92
C GLU A 52 -11.14 -7.32 2.10
N ASP A 53 -10.00 -7.52 1.46
CA ASP A 53 -9.47 -6.56 0.50
C ASP A 53 -10.42 -6.36 -0.67
N PHE A 54 -11.04 -7.45 -1.14
CA PHE A 54 -11.99 -7.35 -2.23
C PHE A 54 -13.22 -6.56 -1.80
N ARG A 55 -13.77 -6.80 -0.61
CA ARG A 55 -14.84 -5.98 -0.02
C ARG A 55 -14.44 -4.51 0.06
N SER A 56 -13.22 -4.22 0.48
CA SER A 56 -12.68 -2.85 0.55
C SER A 56 -12.70 -2.15 -0.81
N LEU A 57 -12.33 -2.86 -1.88
CA LEU A 57 -12.40 -2.33 -3.25
C LEU A 57 -13.85 -2.16 -3.73
N LEU A 58 -14.73 -3.11 -3.41
CA LEU A 58 -16.15 -3.01 -3.78
C LEU A 58 -16.84 -1.86 -3.08
N TRP A 59 -16.58 -1.66 -1.79
CA TRP A 59 -17.02 -0.48 -1.05
C TRP A 59 -16.62 0.80 -1.78
N PHE A 60 -15.39 0.88 -2.30
CA PHE A 60 -14.98 2.04 -3.09
C PHE A 60 -15.83 2.21 -4.35
N PHE A 61 -16.08 1.14 -5.12
CA PHE A 61 -16.85 1.25 -6.36
C PHE A 61 -18.34 1.53 -6.18
N TYR A 62 -18.93 1.07 -5.09
CA TYR A 62 -20.38 1.15 -4.88
C TYR A 62 -20.80 2.23 -3.88
N ASP A 63 -20.00 2.48 -2.85
CA ASP A 63 -20.43 3.28 -1.69
C ASP A 63 -19.63 4.58 -1.51
N SER A 64 -18.41 4.70 -2.04
CA SER A 64 -17.57 5.90 -1.81
C SER A 64 -18.12 7.21 -2.39
N HIS A 65 -19.09 7.14 -3.32
CA HIS A 65 -19.74 8.29 -3.92
C HIS A 65 -20.75 9.00 -2.99
N TYR A 66 -21.07 8.42 -1.84
CA TYR A 66 -22.06 8.95 -0.89
C TYR A 66 -21.44 9.76 0.25
N ASP A 67 -20.23 10.31 0.08
CA ASP A 67 -19.45 11.03 1.12
C ASP A 67 -19.27 10.24 2.43
N HIS A 68 -19.45 8.92 2.39
CA HIS A 68 -19.16 8.04 3.50
C HIS A 68 -17.68 7.69 3.43
N ASP A 69 -16.87 8.21 4.37
CA ASP A 69 -15.58 7.60 4.67
C ASP A 69 -15.83 6.23 5.34
N PRO A 70 -14.89 5.28 5.24
CA PRO A 70 -14.99 4.04 6.00
C PRO A 70 -15.08 4.36 7.49
N ALA A 71 -15.77 3.47 8.23
CA ALA A 71 -15.76 3.51 9.68
C ALA A 71 -14.32 3.64 10.20
N GLU A 72 -14.11 4.47 11.22
CA GLU A 72 -12.77 4.82 11.68
C GLU A 72 -11.93 3.60 12.05
N ALA A 73 -12.55 2.61 12.71
CA ALA A 73 -11.94 1.34 13.07
C ALA A 73 -11.41 0.53 11.87
N ASP A 74 -12.07 0.63 10.72
CA ASP A 74 -11.77 -0.16 9.53
C ASP A 74 -11.01 0.62 8.46
N ARG A 75 -10.79 1.92 8.66
CA ARG A 75 -10.24 2.83 7.65
C ARG A 75 -8.85 2.41 7.18
N PHE A 76 -7.98 2.01 8.09
CA PHE A 76 -6.65 1.52 7.73
C PHE A 76 -6.72 0.25 6.89
N GLY A 77 -7.48 -0.76 7.33
CA GLY A 77 -7.64 -2.03 6.62
C GLY A 77 -8.23 -1.82 5.22
N THR A 78 -9.27 -0.98 5.14
CA THR A 78 -9.95 -0.64 3.89
C THR A 78 -8.98 -0.04 2.87
N TRP A 79 -8.29 1.05 3.24
CA TRP A 79 -7.36 1.70 2.31
C TRP A 79 -6.13 0.84 2.00
N LYS A 80 -5.66 0.03 2.94
CA LYS A 80 -4.57 -0.93 2.70
C LYS A 80 -4.98 -1.99 1.69
N GLY A 81 -6.20 -2.53 1.80
CA GLY A 81 -6.72 -3.50 0.84
C GLY A 81 -6.89 -2.91 -0.56
N ILE A 82 -7.44 -1.68 -0.65
CA ILE A 82 -7.54 -0.95 -1.91
C ILE A 82 -6.14 -0.70 -2.51
N LEU A 83 -5.15 -0.31 -1.70
CA LEU A 83 -3.77 -0.10 -2.17
C LEU A 83 -3.19 -1.39 -2.76
N ARG A 84 -3.36 -2.52 -2.08
CA ARG A 84 -2.85 -3.82 -2.54
C ARG A 84 -3.47 -4.25 -3.86
N LEU A 85 -4.81 -4.25 -3.95
CA LEU A 85 -5.52 -4.69 -5.15
C LEU A 85 -5.33 -3.75 -6.33
N SER A 86 -5.28 -2.43 -6.08
CA SER A 86 -5.03 -1.45 -7.13
C SER A 86 -3.62 -1.57 -7.72
N ARG A 87 -2.61 -1.95 -6.91
CA ARG A 87 -1.28 -2.29 -7.42
C ARG A 87 -1.35 -3.55 -8.29
N LEU A 88 -1.96 -4.61 -7.79
CA LEU A 88 -2.02 -5.91 -8.47
C LEU A 88 -2.75 -5.84 -9.82
N TRP A 89 -3.86 -5.10 -9.86
CA TRP A 89 -4.70 -4.98 -11.06
C TRP A 89 -4.40 -3.73 -11.88
N GLY A 90 -3.32 -3.00 -11.56
CA GLY A 90 -2.86 -1.88 -12.35
C GLY A 90 -3.82 -0.68 -12.36
N ILE A 91 -4.64 -0.53 -11.32
CA ILE A 91 -5.61 0.56 -11.18
C ILE A 91 -4.89 1.81 -10.63
N LYS A 92 -4.19 2.52 -11.50
CA LYS A 92 -3.30 3.63 -11.12
C LYS A 92 -4.00 4.73 -10.31
N ARG A 93 -5.23 5.09 -10.67
CA ARG A 93 -6.00 6.14 -9.98
C ARG A 93 -6.29 5.77 -8.52
N LEU A 94 -6.79 4.56 -8.28
CA LEU A 94 -7.09 4.09 -6.93
C LEU A 94 -5.81 3.86 -6.12
N PHE A 95 -4.74 3.40 -6.76
CA PHE A 95 -3.45 3.24 -6.09
C PHE A 95 -2.94 4.56 -5.53
N LYS A 96 -2.99 5.63 -6.34
CA LYS A 96 -2.63 6.99 -5.88
C LYS A 96 -3.54 7.44 -4.73
N LEU A 97 -4.85 7.34 -4.90
CA LEU A 97 -5.83 7.77 -3.88
C LEU A 97 -5.64 7.04 -2.55
N ALA A 98 -5.51 5.71 -2.58
CA ALA A 98 -5.30 4.90 -1.39
C ALA A 98 -3.99 5.26 -0.69
N SER A 99 -2.92 5.54 -1.45
CA SER A 99 -1.65 5.99 -0.89
C SER A 99 -1.77 7.34 -0.18
N GLU A 100 -2.55 8.28 -0.72
CA GLU A 100 -2.78 9.60 -0.10
C GLU A 100 -3.63 9.46 1.16
N LYS A 101 -4.70 8.65 1.11
CA LYS A 101 -5.56 8.37 2.26
C LYS A 101 -4.79 7.69 3.39
N LEU A 102 -3.96 6.69 3.10
CA LEU A 102 -3.09 6.03 4.09
C LEU A 102 -2.05 6.99 4.67
N LYS A 103 -1.44 7.86 3.85
CA LYS A 103 -0.49 8.87 4.32
C LYS A 103 -1.13 9.83 5.33
N ALA A 104 -2.38 10.20 5.11
CA ALA A 104 -3.14 11.13 5.95
C ALA A 104 -3.64 10.52 7.28
N LEU A 105 -3.62 9.19 7.46
CA LEU A 105 -4.05 8.58 8.72
C LEU A 105 -3.06 8.85 9.83
N GLU A 106 -3.54 9.17 11.03
CA GLU A 106 -2.72 9.16 12.23
C GLU A 106 -2.67 7.74 12.79
N LEU A 107 -1.47 7.17 12.84
CA LEU A 107 -1.24 5.82 13.35
C LEU A 107 -0.25 5.90 14.52
N SER A 108 -0.49 5.09 15.55
CA SER A 108 0.33 5.10 16.77
C SER A 108 1.74 4.53 16.55
N ASP A 109 1.89 3.59 15.62
CA ASP A 109 3.18 2.98 15.29
C ASP A 109 3.75 3.56 13.97
N PRO A 110 4.87 4.31 14.02
CA PRO A 110 5.55 4.83 12.84
C PRO A 110 5.95 3.75 11.83
N PHE A 111 6.25 2.53 12.28
CA PHE A 111 6.70 1.45 11.41
C PHE A 111 5.61 0.94 10.47
N ILE A 112 4.33 1.20 10.75
CA ILE A 112 3.24 0.81 9.84
C ILE A 112 3.38 1.55 8.49
N LYS A 113 3.57 2.88 8.52
CA LYS A 113 3.72 3.67 7.29
C LYS A 113 5.09 3.51 6.66
N ILE A 114 6.15 3.40 7.46
CA ILE A 114 7.48 3.06 6.93
C ILE A 114 7.43 1.73 6.18
N GLY A 115 6.78 0.71 6.76
CA GLY A 115 6.57 -0.59 6.13
C GLY A 115 5.82 -0.47 4.80
N ILE A 116 4.72 0.30 4.74
CA ILE A 116 3.99 0.57 3.50
C ILE A 116 4.88 1.27 2.46
N ALA A 117 5.65 2.28 2.88
CA ALA A 117 6.55 2.99 1.97
C ALA A 117 7.59 2.05 1.36
N LEU A 118 8.16 1.14 2.16
CA LEU A 118 9.15 0.17 1.69
C LEU A 118 8.52 -0.91 0.80
N GLU A 119 7.39 -1.49 1.21
CA GLU A 119 6.65 -2.51 0.47
C GLU A 119 6.27 -2.02 -0.94
N TYR A 120 5.75 -0.79 -1.03
CA TYR A 120 5.27 -0.21 -2.29
C TYR A 120 6.30 0.66 -3.00
N LYS A 121 7.54 0.72 -2.49
CA LYS A 121 8.66 1.52 -3.02
C LYS A 121 8.33 3.00 -3.18
N PHE A 122 7.63 3.58 -2.21
CA PHE A 122 7.46 5.02 -2.14
C PHE A 122 8.75 5.71 -1.72
N SER A 123 8.90 6.96 -2.15
CA SER A 123 9.97 7.83 -1.65
C SER A 123 9.91 7.89 -0.12
N PRO A 124 11.05 7.92 0.60
CA PRO A 124 11.09 8.14 2.05
C PRO A 124 10.26 9.34 2.52
N GLU A 125 10.10 10.35 1.67
CA GLU A 125 9.25 11.53 1.88
C GLU A 125 7.77 11.19 2.14
N TRP A 126 7.30 10.03 1.67
CA TRP A 126 5.94 9.56 1.90
C TRP A 126 5.67 9.27 3.38
N ALA A 127 6.67 8.78 4.11
CA ALA A 127 6.62 8.50 5.56
C ALA A 127 7.59 9.39 6.37
N LEU A 128 7.85 10.62 5.89
CA LEU A 128 8.82 11.51 6.52
C LEU A 128 8.50 11.81 8.00
N PRO A 129 7.25 12.14 8.39
CA PRO A 129 6.92 12.33 9.81
C PRO A 129 7.28 11.13 10.68
N GLU A 130 7.11 9.93 10.15
CA GLU A 130 7.37 8.67 10.84
C GLU A 130 8.87 8.42 10.97
N TYR A 131 9.66 8.71 9.93
CA TYR A 131 11.12 8.69 10.02
C TYR A 131 11.65 9.71 11.04
N VAL A 132 11.10 10.92 11.07
CA VAL A 132 11.44 11.94 12.07
C VAL A 132 11.13 11.43 13.48
N ALA A 133 9.96 10.82 13.68
CA ALA A 133 9.56 10.25 14.96
C ALA A 133 10.54 9.18 15.45
N ILE A 134 10.90 8.20 14.61
CA ILE A 134 11.86 7.15 15.00
C ILE A 134 13.28 7.69 15.18
N CYS A 135 13.67 8.78 14.53
CA CYS A 135 14.99 9.39 14.74
C CYS A 135 15.06 10.18 16.06
N ARG A 136 13.96 10.81 16.47
CA ARG A 136 13.87 11.60 17.71
C ARG A 136 13.66 10.73 18.95
N ARG A 137 13.02 9.57 18.79
CA ARG A 137 12.70 8.61 19.86
C ARG A 137 13.93 8.22 20.69
N PRO A 138 13.92 8.32 22.03
CA PRO A 138 15.06 7.96 22.86
C PRO A 138 15.28 6.44 22.93
N GLU A 139 14.24 5.64 22.88
CA GLU A 139 14.30 4.18 22.91
C GLU A 139 15.03 3.63 21.69
N ALA A 140 15.81 2.57 21.89
CA ALA A 140 16.48 1.85 20.82
C ALA A 140 15.46 1.25 19.83
N LEU A 141 15.86 1.09 18.57
CA LEU A 141 15.06 0.34 17.61
C LEU A 141 15.02 -1.13 18.04
N LYS A 142 13.83 -1.74 17.99
CA LYS A 142 13.62 -3.15 18.25
C LYS A 142 14.13 -3.97 17.06
N MET A 143 14.49 -5.24 17.30
CA MET A 143 14.90 -6.14 16.21
C MET A 143 13.83 -6.28 15.11
N SER A 144 12.54 -6.30 15.49
CA SER A 144 11.41 -6.35 14.56
C SER A 144 11.26 -5.09 13.71
N GLU A 145 11.71 -3.95 14.21
CA GLU A 145 11.70 -2.66 13.52
C GLU A 145 12.88 -2.56 12.55
N ILE A 146 14.07 -2.96 13.01
CA ILE A 146 15.28 -3.04 12.19
C ILE A 146 15.08 -4.00 11.00
N ALA A 147 14.44 -5.14 11.22
CA ALA A 147 14.16 -6.13 10.17
C ALA A 147 13.27 -5.61 9.03
N GLN A 148 12.52 -4.53 9.25
CA GLN A 148 11.71 -3.90 8.19
C GLN A 148 12.51 -2.92 7.34
N LEU A 149 13.61 -2.37 7.86
CA LEU A 149 14.41 -1.36 7.17
C LEU A 149 15.43 -2.02 6.24
N SER A 150 15.71 -1.37 5.11
CA SER A 150 16.87 -1.74 4.29
C SER A 150 18.17 -1.40 5.03
N GLN A 151 19.27 -2.09 4.68
CA GLN A 151 20.60 -1.82 5.24
C GLN A 151 20.96 -0.33 5.15
N GLU A 152 20.68 0.30 4.01
CA GLU A 152 20.93 1.72 3.80
C GLU A 152 20.13 2.60 4.77
N MET A 153 18.84 2.29 4.96
CA MET A 153 17.99 3.04 5.88
C MET A 153 18.41 2.85 7.34
N ILE A 154 18.89 1.66 7.72
CA ILE A 154 19.43 1.41 9.07
C ILE A 154 20.61 2.34 9.35
N VAL A 155 21.59 2.41 8.43
CA VAL A 155 22.77 3.27 8.59
C VAL A 155 22.37 4.74 8.69
N LYS A 156 21.48 5.21 7.82
CA LYS A 156 21.01 6.61 7.83
C LYS A 156 20.25 6.96 9.09
N VAL A 157 19.35 6.09 9.55
CA VAL A 157 18.59 6.28 10.79
C VAL A 157 19.52 6.24 12.00
N ALA A 158 20.49 5.32 12.05
CA ALA A 158 21.49 5.28 13.11
C ALA A 158 22.31 6.58 13.17
N ALA A 159 22.83 7.03 12.03
CA ALA A 159 23.60 8.28 11.93
C ALA A 159 22.78 9.51 12.38
N LEU A 160 21.48 9.57 12.07
CA LEU A 160 20.59 10.62 12.56
C LEU A 160 20.38 10.54 14.07
N ARG A 161 20.23 9.33 14.63
CA ARG A 161 19.97 9.07 16.06
C ARG A 161 21.19 9.32 16.95
N GLU A 162 22.39 9.30 16.41
CA GLU A 162 23.64 9.59 17.11
C GLU A 162 23.97 11.10 17.18
N ARG A 163 23.24 11.94 16.43
CA ARG A 163 23.46 13.40 16.47
C ARG A 163 23.13 13.96 17.87
N PRO A 164 23.99 14.84 18.42
CA PRO A 164 23.75 15.45 19.75
C PRO A 164 22.39 16.16 19.87
N GLN A 165 21.89 16.70 18.75
CA GLN A 165 20.66 17.48 18.67
C GLN A 165 19.49 16.64 18.11
N ARG A 166 19.48 15.32 18.32
CA ARG A 166 18.46 14.43 17.71
C ARG A 166 17.02 14.85 18.04
N GLY A 167 16.76 15.37 19.23
CA GLY A 167 15.43 15.84 19.66
C GLY A 167 14.90 17.04 18.87
N SER A 168 15.78 17.82 18.23
CA SER A 168 15.44 18.97 17.40
C SER A 168 15.66 18.75 15.91
N LEU A 169 15.80 17.50 15.46
CA LEU A 169 15.98 17.17 14.02
C LEU A 169 14.84 17.71 13.19
N SER A 170 15.08 18.65 12.28
CA SER A 170 14.07 19.14 11.35
C SER A 170 13.68 18.07 10.33
N SER A 171 12.45 18.15 9.81
CA SER A 171 12.00 17.27 8.72
C SER A 171 12.91 17.39 7.49
N SER A 172 13.44 18.59 7.21
CA SER A 172 14.39 18.81 6.11
C SER A 172 15.69 18.03 6.32
N ALA A 173 16.31 18.11 7.50
CA ALA A 173 17.58 17.41 7.77
C ALA A 173 17.43 15.89 7.72
N VAL A 174 16.28 15.37 8.15
CA VAL A 174 15.96 13.95 8.00
C VAL A 174 15.78 13.60 6.53
N CYS A 175 14.96 14.37 5.79
CA CYS A 175 14.72 14.17 4.36
C CYS A 175 16.02 14.16 3.56
N ASP A 176 16.89 15.15 3.75
CA ASP A 176 18.17 15.27 3.06
C ASP A 176 19.05 14.04 3.28
N MET A 177 19.11 13.54 4.52
CA MET A 177 19.87 12.33 4.84
C MET A 177 19.26 11.09 4.19
N LEU A 178 17.93 10.95 4.22
CA LEU A 178 17.23 9.79 3.65
C LEU A 178 17.38 9.72 2.13
N MET A 179 17.35 10.87 1.47
CA MET A 179 17.44 10.97 0.00
C MET A 179 18.88 10.92 -0.53
N LYS A 180 19.89 11.19 0.31
CA LYS A 180 21.29 11.09 -0.09
C LYS A 180 21.68 9.63 -0.33
N PRO A 181 22.22 9.25 -1.50
CA PRO A 181 22.73 7.90 -1.69
C PRO A 181 23.88 7.65 -0.71
N LEU A 182 23.97 6.45 -0.16
CA LEU A 182 25.22 6.03 0.49
C LEU A 182 26.33 6.10 -0.55
N ALA A 183 27.26 7.04 -0.37
CA ALA A 183 28.55 6.94 -1.04
C ALA A 183 29.18 5.67 -0.49
N TRP A 184 29.36 4.68 -1.35
CA TRP A 184 30.33 3.64 -1.05
C TRP A 184 31.64 4.40 -1.11
N ASP A 185 32.31 4.54 0.03
CA ASP A 185 33.66 5.10 0.02
C ASP A 185 34.43 4.35 -1.07
N ASP A 186 35.10 5.11 -1.94
CA ASP A 186 36.14 4.65 -2.86
C ASP A 186 37.27 4.02 -2.03
N CYS A 187 37.01 2.83 -1.51
CA CYS A 187 37.92 2.04 -0.69
C CYS A 187 37.86 0.59 -1.18
N LEU A 188 38.39 0.40 -2.38
CA LEU A 188 39.36 -0.65 -2.73
C LEU A 188 40.33 -0.11 -3.77
#